data_AF-A0A3B0YZM8-F1
#
_entry.id   AF-A0A3B0YZM8-F1
#
_cell.length_a   1.000
_cell.length_b   1.000
_cell.length_c   1.000
_cell.angle_alpha   90.00
_cell.angle_beta   90.00
_cell.angle_gamma   90.00
#
_symmetry.space_group_name_H-M   'P 1'
#
loop_
_entity.id
_entity.type
_entity.pdbx_description
1 polymer ?
#
loop_
_entity_poly.entity_id
_entity_poly.type
_entity_poly.pdbx_seq_one_letter_code
_entity_poly.pdbx_strand_id
1 'polypeptide(L)'
;MKYEKVQKTNPFDICIDQHVFPVKCIDRFKEGKVVELNDLKRNISRRAAPKDAVFVCKRLWDQWSETGFMKTVEDSFQEVVEDAVSGERIIKSRNEVVTQFYSLWCAKSYISRFSSNEPVHLPIEGDLLSKYEEEKIESMNMAFLRTNGEMPARFINGGQAQLRYMHYCDLYRETTWGLVRAKGIEYLVPDNFSKALVVPITPKLAFIGGCRDGVAARGDILKVNEMAKASATSYLFCRKFDRTA
;
A
#
# COMPACT_ATOMS: atom_id res chain seq x y z
N MET A 1 1.00 17.64 -0.01
CA MET A 1 0.76 17.66 -1.46
C MET A 1 -0.55 18.38 -1.73
N LYS A 2 -0.55 19.33 -2.66
CA LYS A 2 -1.79 19.86 -3.24
C LYS A 2 -2.38 18.77 -4.13
N TYR A 3 -3.69 18.61 -4.13
CA TYR A 3 -4.40 17.69 -5.00
C TYR A 3 -5.63 18.40 -5.56
N GLU A 4 -6.09 17.95 -6.73
CA GLU A 4 -7.28 18.49 -7.35
C GLU A 4 -8.51 18.05 -6.57
N LYS A 5 -9.25 19.03 -6.01
CA LYS A 5 -10.46 18.74 -5.23
C LYS A 5 -11.57 18.21 -6.13
N VAL A 6 -12.34 17.26 -5.60
CA VAL A 6 -13.61 16.83 -6.20
C VAL A 6 -14.71 17.85 -5.93
N GLN A 7 -15.83 17.73 -6.64
CA GLN A 7 -17.03 18.53 -6.40
C GLN A 7 -17.49 18.46 -4.94
N LYS A 8 -18.12 19.54 -4.46
CA LYS A 8 -18.82 19.53 -3.17
C LYS A 8 -19.81 18.36 -3.19
N THR A 9 -19.82 17.56 -2.11
CA THR A 9 -20.57 16.30 -1.94
C THR A 9 -20.02 15.05 -2.62
N ASN A 10 -18.98 15.14 -3.47
CA ASN A 10 -18.37 13.99 -4.17
C ASN A 10 -19.43 13.03 -4.77
N PRO A 11 -20.29 13.49 -5.69
CA PRO A 11 -21.47 12.75 -6.12
C PRO A 11 -21.18 11.41 -6.80
N PHE A 12 -19.95 11.20 -7.26
CA PHE A 12 -19.50 9.98 -7.92
C PHE A 12 -18.64 9.07 -7.03
N ASP A 13 -18.55 9.36 -5.73
CA ASP A 13 -17.80 8.59 -4.73
C ASP A 13 -16.34 8.31 -5.15
N ILE A 14 -15.69 9.31 -5.76
CA ILE A 14 -14.28 9.20 -6.16
C ILE A 14 -13.43 9.07 -4.89
N CYS A 15 -12.51 8.09 -4.87
CA CYS A 15 -11.62 7.87 -3.76
C CYS A 15 -10.61 9.03 -3.65
N ILE A 16 -10.69 9.77 -2.54
CA ILE A 16 -9.76 10.89 -2.27
C ILE A 16 -8.58 10.38 -1.45
N ASP A 17 -8.86 9.68 -0.35
CA ASP A 17 -7.87 9.22 0.61
C ASP A 17 -7.43 7.80 0.25
N GLN A 18 -6.32 7.71 -0.49
CA GLN A 18 -5.78 6.47 -1.03
C GLN A 18 -4.65 5.92 -0.16
N HIS A 19 -4.80 4.68 0.31
CA HIS A 19 -3.84 4.04 1.20
C HIS A 19 -2.69 3.38 0.42
N VAL A 20 -1.46 3.64 0.87
CA VAL A 20 -0.26 2.96 0.34
C VAL A 20 -0.15 1.54 0.89
N PHE A 21 -0.44 1.37 2.18
CA PHE A 21 -0.60 0.08 2.82
C PHE A 21 -2.06 -0.06 3.27
N PRO A 22 -2.79 -1.13 2.92
CA PRO A 22 -4.24 -1.16 3.06
C PRO A 22 -4.70 -0.98 4.50
N VAL A 23 -5.83 -0.26 4.68
CA VAL A 23 -6.45 -0.05 6.01
C VAL A 23 -6.64 -1.36 6.75
N LYS A 24 -7.14 -2.40 6.06
CA LYS A 24 -7.39 -3.72 6.66
C LYS A 24 -6.11 -4.38 7.19
N CYS A 25 -4.96 -4.12 6.55
CA CYS A 25 -3.66 -4.60 7.05
C CYS A 25 -3.23 -3.85 8.32
N ILE A 26 -3.37 -2.52 8.34
CA ILE A 26 -3.05 -1.68 9.52
C ILE A 26 -3.97 -2.04 10.70
N ASP A 27 -5.25 -2.28 10.42
CA ASP A 27 -6.28 -2.65 11.41
C ASP A 27 -5.91 -3.89 12.23
N ARG A 28 -5.17 -4.85 11.66
CA ARG A 28 -4.72 -6.06 12.37
C ARG A 28 -3.65 -5.80 13.42
N PHE A 29 -3.03 -4.63 13.40
CA PHE A 29 -2.02 -4.24 14.39
C PHE A 29 -2.58 -3.37 15.51
N LYS A 30 -3.85 -2.97 15.46
CA LYS A 30 -4.38 -2.05 16.46
C LYS A 30 -4.45 -2.65 17.86
N GLU A 31 -4.25 -1.81 18.86
CA GLU A 31 -4.69 -2.05 20.22
C GLU A 31 -5.88 -1.11 20.51
N GLY A 32 -7.07 -1.70 20.69
CA GLY A 32 -8.32 -0.93 20.71
C GLY A 32 -8.65 -0.35 19.34
N LYS A 33 -8.45 0.97 19.17
CA LYS A 33 -8.79 1.71 17.93
C LYS A 33 -7.58 2.27 17.17
N VAL A 34 -6.37 2.08 17.70
CA VAL A 34 -5.17 2.77 17.22
C VAL A 34 -3.96 1.84 17.20
N VAL A 35 -2.97 2.19 16.38
CA VAL A 35 -1.61 1.64 16.40
C VAL A 35 -0.65 2.64 17.05
N GLU A 36 0.48 2.17 17.55
CA GLU A 36 1.61 3.06 17.87
C GLU A 36 2.40 3.37 16.60
N LEU A 37 2.75 4.64 16.43
CA LEU A 37 3.34 5.19 15.22
C LEU A 37 4.53 6.08 15.58
N ASN A 38 5.64 5.89 14.87
CA ASN A 38 6.70 6.88 14.73
C ASN A 38 6.54 7.56 13.37
N ASP A 39 6.19 8.85 13.40
CA ASP A 39 6.14 9.72 12.22
C ASP A 39 7.52 10.32 12.02
N LEU A 40 8.26 9.77 11.05
CA LEU A 40 9.66 10.12 10.80
C LEU A 40 9.79 11.50 10.16
N LYS A 41 8.77 11.95 9.43
CA LYS A 41 8.78 13.29 8.79
C LYS A 41 8.62 14.40 9.82
N ARG A 42 7.83 14.15 10.86
CA ARG A 42 7.59 15.12 11.95
C ARG A 42 8.47 14.88 13.17
N ASN A 43 9.22 13.78 13.19
CA ASN A 43 10.03 13.32 14.31
C ASN A 43 9.22 13.22 15.62
N ILE A 44 8.03 12.62 15.55
CA ILE A 44 7.15 12.42 16.71
C ILE A 44 6.66 10.97 16.83
N SER A 45 6.51 10.51 18.06
CA SER A 45 5.80 9.27 18.38
C SER A 45 4.39 9.59 18.87
N ARG A 46 3.39 8.93 18.30
CA ARG A 46 1.98 9.12 18.66
C ARG A 46 1.16 7.87 18.37
N ARG A 47 -0.10 7.88 18.81
CA ARG A 47 -1.07 6.88 18.39
C ARG A 47 -1.78 7.35 17.13
N ALA A 48 -2.11 6.44 16.23
CA ALA A 48 -2.78 6.74 14.97
C ALA A 48 -3.88 5.72 14.67
N ALA A 49 -5.02 6.18 14.17
CA ALA A 49 -6.04 5.30 13.64
C ALA A 49 -5.59 4.72 12.28
N PRO A 50 -6.08 3.54 11.86
CA PRO A 50 -5.75 2.97 10.55
C PRO A 50 -6.06 3.87 9.34
N LYS A 51 -7.00 4.81 9.51
CA LYS A 51 -7.37 5.81 8.50
C LYS A 51 -6.65 7.16 8.66
N ASP A 52 -5.65 7.24 9.52
CA ASP A 52 -4.89 8.48 9.75
C ASP A 52 -4.18 8.96 8.47
N ALA A 53 -4.11 10.27 8.29
CA ALA A 53 -3.55 10.89 7.09
C ALA A 53 -2.07 10.56 6.84
N VAL A 54 -1.33 10.05 7.84
CA VAL A 54 0.05 9.58 7.66
C VAL A 54 0.15 8.37 6.72
N PHE A 55 -0.90 7.54 6.65
CA PHE A 55 -0.94 6.32 5.84
C PHE A 55 -1.48 6.55 4.42
N VAL A 56 -1.88 7.78 4.13
CA VAL A 56 -2.71 8.14 2.98
C VAL A 56 -1.98 9.12 2.08
N CYS A 57 -2.12 8.91 0.78
CA CYS A 57 -1.89 9.93 -0.24
C CYS A 57 -3.23 10.43 -0.78
N LYS A 58 -3.31 11.71 -1.13
CA LYS A 58 -4.56 12.31 -1.59
C LYS A 58 -4.62 12.36 -3.10
N ARG A 59 -5.51 11.55 -3.69
CA ARG A 59 -5.85 11.51 -5.12
C ARG A 59 -4.61 11.49 -6.02
N LEU A 60 -3.67 10.62 -5.66
CA LEU A 60 -2.37 10.48 -6.32
C LEU A 60 -2.46 9.62 -7.58
N TRP A 61 -3.29 8.58 -7.57
CA TRP A 61 -3.66 7.80 -8.75
C TRP A 61 -5.16 7.90 -9.01
N ASP A 62 -5.59 7.44 -10.17
CA ASP A 62 -6.96 7.57 -10.64
C ASP A 62 -7.92 6.54 -9.99
N GLN A 63 -9.22 6.79 -10.18
CA GLN A 63 -10.28 5.90 -9.67
C GLN A 63 -10.17 4.48 -10.23
N TRP A 64 -9.80 4.34 -11.50
CA TRP A 64 -9.66 3.02 -12.12
C TRP A 64 -8.55 2.20 -11.49
N SER A 65 -7.37 2.78 -11.24
CA SER A 65 -6.29 2.06 -10.58
C SER A 65 -6.72 1.62 -9.19
N GLU A 66 -7.32 2.54 -8.40
CA GLU A 66 -7.72 2.29 -7.02
C GLU A 66 -8.81 1.19 -6.92
N THR A 67 -9.86 1.29 -7.73
CA THR A 67 -11.03 0.40 -7.63
C THR A 67 -10.97 -0.83 -8.53
N GLY A 68 -10.07 -0.82 -9.52
CA GLY A 68 -9.79 -1.93 -10.42
C GLY A 68 -8.68 -2.82 -9.87
N PHE A 69 -7.54 -2.85 -10.55
CA PHE A 69 -6.50 -3.86 -10.33
C PHE A 69 -5.92 -3.82 -8.90
N MET A 70 -5.75 -2.63 -8.30
CA MET A 70 -5.20 -2.53 -6.94
C MET A 70 -6.13 -3.18 -5.93
N LYS A 71 -7.43 -2.89 -6.03
CA LYS A 71 -8.45 -3.51 -5.18
C LYS A 71 -8.51 -5.02 -5.35
N THR A 72 -8.47 -5.53 -6.57
CA THR A 72 -8.48 -6.99 -6.82
C THR A 72 -7.30 -7.68 -6.13
N VAL A 73 -6.08 -7.15 -6.28
CA VAL A 73 -4.88 -7.71 -5.64
C VAL A 73 -4.99 -7.64 -4.11
N GLU A 74 -5.46 -6.52 -3.57
CA GLU A 74 -5.65 -6.36 -2.13
C GLU A 74 -6.68 -7.33 -1.57
N ASP A 75 -7.86 -7.46 -2.20
CA ASP A 75 -8.93 -8.34 -1.75
C ASP A 75 -8.47 -9.81 -1.76
N SER A 76 -7.83 -10.27 -2.84
CA SER A 76 -7.26 -11.62 -2.90
C SER A 76 -6.20 -11.86 -1.82
N PHE A 77 -5.37 -10.86 -1.54
CA PHE A 77 -4.40 -10.95 -0.44
C PHE A 77 -5.08 -11.05 0.92
N GLN A 78 -6.19 -10.33 1.14
CA GLN A 78 -6.92 -10.42 2.40
C GLN A 78 -7.44 -11.83 2.66
N GLU A 79 -7.91 -12.54 1.64
CA GLU A 79 -8.33 -13.95 1.76
C GLU A 79 -7.17 -14.84 2.23
N VAL A 80 -5.97 -14.67 1.65
CA VAL A 80 -4.76 -15.40 2.08
C VAL A 80 -4.40 -15.07 3.53
N VAL A 81 -4.57 -13.81 3.95
CA VAL A 81 -4.31 -13.40 5.33
C VAL A 81 -5.32 -14.01 6.31
N GLU A 82 -6.62 -14.07 5.98
CA GLU A 82 -7.61 -14.68 6.88
C GLU A 82 -7.28 -16.16 7.14
N ASP A 83 -6.92 -16.91 6.11
CA ASP A 83 -6.53 -18.32 6.23
C ASP A 83 -5.25 -18.49 7.06
N ALA A 84 -4.26 -17.61 6.85
CA ALA A 84 -3.02 -17.61 7.64
C ALA A 84 -3.29 -17.33 9.13
N VAL A 85 -4.28 -16.48 9.43
CA VAL A 85 -4.67 -16.12 10.80
C VAL A 85 -5.51 -17.22 11.45
N SER A 86 -6.36 -17.92 10.69
CA SER A 86 -7.13 -19.07 11.17
C SER A 86 -6.25 -20.30 11.49
N GLY A 87 -4.99 -20.28 11.05
CA GLY A 87 -4.00 -21.32 11.30
C GLY A 87 -3.88 -22.34 10.17
N GLU A 88 -4.50 -22.06 9.02
CA GLU A 88 -4.33 -22.86 7.82
C GLU A 88 -2.90 -22.72 7.29
N ARG A 89 -2.35 -23.85 6.81
CA ARG A 89 -1.06 -23.86 6.13
C ARG A 89 -1.22 -23.20 4.78
N ILE A 90 -0.29 -22.32 4.44
CA ILE A 90 -0.31 -21.70 3.12
C ILE A 90 0.16 -22.71 2.10
N ILE A 91 -0.77 -23.09 1.24
CA ILE A 91 -0.48 -23.92 0.08
C ILE A 91 0.28 -23.12 -0.97
N LYS A 92 1.13 -23.81 -1.73
CA LYS A 92 1.99 -23.22 -2.76
C LYS A 92 1.21 -22.35 -3.76
N SER A 93 -0.04 -22.69 -4.08
CA SER A 93 -0.88 -21.93 -5.01
C SER A 93 -1.22 -20.50 -4.55
N ARG A 94 -1.05 -20.17 -3.27
CA ARG A 94 -1.28 -18.82 -2.72
C ARG A 94 -0.03 -17.94 -2.68
N ASN A 95 1.14 -18.48 -3.03
CA ASN A 95 2.38 -17.71 -3.06
C ASN A 95 2.34 -16.56 -4.07
N GLU A 96 1.71 -16.78 -5.23
CA GLU A 96 1.58 -15.76 -6.26
C GLU A 96 0.82 -14.55 -5.74
N VAL A 97 -0.25 -14.76 -4.96
CA VAL A 97 -1.04 -13.67 -4.36
C VAL A 97 -0.19 -12.83 -3.40
N VAL A 98 0.69 -13.46 -2.60
CA VAL A 98 1.62 -12.73 -1.72
C VAL A 98 2.63 -11.92 -2.54
N THR A 99 3.18 -12.49 -3.61
CA THR A 99 4.06 -11.79 -4.54
C THR A 99 3.35 -10.59 -5.19
N GLN A 100 2.12 -10.77 -5.66
CA GLN A 100 1.33 -9.71 -6.27
C GLN A 100 1.07 -8.59 -5.27
N PHE A 101 0.69 -8.91 -4.03
CA PHE A 101 0.49 -7.91 -2.99
C PHE A 101 1.78 -7.15 -2.64
N TYR A 102 2.88 -7.86 -2.42
CA TYR A 102 4.17 -7.24 -2.13
C TYR A 102 4.59 -6.30 -3.27
N SER A 103 4.43 -6.75 -4.52
CA SER A 103 4.71 -5.98 -5.74
C SER A 103 3.86 -4.72 -5.82
N LEU A 104 2.57 -4.82 -5.51
CA LEU A 104 1.68 -3.67 -5.46
C LEU A 104 2.07 -2.68 -4.36
N TRP A 105 2.41 -3.17 -3.17
CA TRP A 105 2.85 -2.30 -2.06
C TRP A 105 4.15 -1.55 -2.42
N CYS A 106 5.11 -2.22 -3.06
CA CYS A 106 6.31 -1.58 -3.61
C CYS A 106 5.97 -0.53 -4.67
N ALA A 107 5.05 -0.82 -5.60
CA ALA A 107 4.61 0.14 -6.61
C ALA A 107 3.93 1.37 -6.00
N LYS A 108 2.96 1.18 -5.09
CA LYS A 108 2.29 2.28 -4.36
C LYS A 108 3.29 3.10 -3.55
N SER A 109 4.24 2.45 -2.87
CA SER A 109 5.29 3.14 -2.13
C SER A 109 6.17 3.99 -3.05
N TYR A 110 6.56 3.47 -4.20
CA TYR A 110 7.33 4.24 -5.19
C TYR A 110 6.54 5.47 -5.68
N ILE A 111 5.29 5.26 -6.11
CA ILE A 111 4.46 6.32 -6.67
C ILE A 111 4.20 7.42 -5.63
N SER A 112 3.90 7.05 -4.38
CA SER A 112 3.71 7.99 -3.27
C SER A 112 4.93 8.82 -2.90
N ARG A 113 6.14 8.36 -3.23
CA ARG A 113 7.40 9.06 -2.93
C ARG A 113 7.86 9.95 -4.08
N PHE A 114 7.71 9.49 -5.32
CA PHE A 114 8.39 10.10 -6.46
C PHE A 114 7.47 10.77 -7.48
N SER A 115 6.16 10.59 -7.38
CA SER A 115 5.23 11.14 -8.37
C SER A 115 4.75 12.54 -8.01
N SER A 116 4.45 13.32 -9.04
CA SER A 116 3.86 14.64 -8.91
C SER A 116 2.34 14.57 -9.04
N ASN A 117 1.64 15.54 -8.44
CA ASN A 117 0.23 15.81 -8.69
C ASN A 117 0.01 16.92 -9.72
N GLU A 118 1.09 17.52 -10.23
CA GLU A 118 1.01 18.56 -11.25
C GLU A 118 0.57 17.97 -12.59
N PRO A 119 -0.38 18.59 -13.31
CA PRO A 119 -0.84 18.09 -14.60
C PRO A 119 0.28 17.94 -15.63
N VAL A 120 0.08 17.00 -16.56
CA VAL A 120 0.98 16.72 -17.67
C VAL A 120 0.38 17.32 -18.95
N HIS A 121 1.20 17.95 -19.79
CA HIS A 121 0.77 18.43 -21.10
C HIS A 121 1.14 17.42 -22.19
N LEU A 122 0.17 17.04 -23.00
CA LEU A 122 0.35 16.19 -24.17
C LEU A 122 0.24 17.01 -25.46
N PRO A 123 0.90 16.59 -26.55
CA PRO A 123 0.86 17.30 -27.84
C PRO A 123 -0.41 16.98 -28.66
N ILE A 124 -1.55 16.80 -27.97
CA ILE A 124 -2.87 16.53 -28.55
C ILE A 124 -3.90 17.37 -27.81
N GLU A 125 -4.99 17.76 -28.48
CA GLU A 125 -6.10 18.49 -27.84
C GLU A 125 -7.13 17.52 -27.28
N GLY A 126 -7.75 17.92 -26.16
CA GLY A 126 -8.85 17.21 -25.53
C GLY A 126 -10.16 17.97 -25.59
N ASP A 127 -11.12 17.56 -24.78
CA ASP A 127 -12.47 18.12 -24.78
C ASP A 127 -12.63 19.26 -23.76
N LEU A 128 -13.58 20.16 -24.03
CA LEU A 128 -14.03 21.16 -23.06
C LEU A 128 -15.03 20.50 -22.11
N LEU A 129 -14.54 20.01 -20.98
CA LEU A 129 -15.35 19.31 -19.99
C LEU A 129 -15.59 20.20 -18.76
N SER A 130 -16.83 20.20 -18.28
CA SER A 130 -17.13 20.68 -16.94
C SER A 130 -16.56 19.74 -15.88
N LYS A 131 -16.40 20.24 -14.66
CA LYS A 131 -15.93 19.41 -13.54
C LYS A 131 -16.80 18.18 -13.29
N TYR A 132 -18.11 18.32 -13.52
CA TYR A 132 -19.06 17.21 -13.42
C TYR A 132 -18.79 16.13 -14.46
N GLU A 133 -18.54 16.52 -15.71
CA GLU A 133 -18.24 15.58 -16.79
C GLU A 133 -16.90 14.88 -16.57
N GLU A 134 -15.87 15.61 -16.16
CA GLU A 134 -14.57 15.04 -15.79
C GLU A 134 -14.70 13.93 -14.74
N GLU A 135 -15.40 14.21 -13.65
CA GLU A 135 -15.58 13.25 -12.56
C GLU A 135 -16.49 12.09 -12.95
N LYS A 136 -17.51 12.33 -13.79
CA LYS A 136 -18.36 11.28 -14.35
C LYS A 136 -17.55 10.31 -15.21
N ILE A 137 -16.71 10.84 -16.11
CA ILE A 137 -15.83 10.04 -16.97
C ILE A 137 -14.85 9.22 -16.12
N GLU A 138 -14.21 9.84 -15.13
CA GLU A 138 -13.29 9.14 -14.22
C GLU A 138 -14.02 8.05 -13.40
N SER A 139 -15.26 8.29 -12.96
CA SER A 139 -16.08 7.29 -12.27
C SER A 139 -16.45 6.10 -13.14
N MET A 140 -16.48 6.30 -14.46
CA MET A 140 -16.63 5.24 -15.47
C MET A 140 -15.29 4.58 -15.82
N ASN A 141 -14.24 4.83 -15.03
CA ASN A 141 -12.90 4.28 -15.20
C ASN A 141 -12.21 4.73 -16.50
N MET A 142 -12.54 5.91 -16.99
CA MET A 142 -11.93 6.49 -18.18
C MET A 142 -11.06 7.70 -17.83
N ALA A 143 -9.96 7.87 -18.56
CA ALA A 143 -9.16 9.09 -18.52
C ALA A 143 -9.75 10.14 -19.47
N PHE A 144 -9.44 11.40 -19.22
CA PHE A 144 -9.80 12.50 -20.10
C PHE A 144 -8.61 13.44 -20.30
N LEU A 145 -8.71 14.23 -21.35
CA LEU A 145 -7.77 15.28 -21.72
C LEU A 145 -8.56 16.59 -21.84
N ARG A 146 -7.99 17.68 -21.35
CA ARG A 146 -8.59 19.02 -21.47
C ARG A 146 -8.20 19.67 -22.80
N THR A 147 -8.92 20.72 -23.19
CA THR A 147 -8.70 21.45 -24.45
C THR A 147 -7.27 21.95 -24.67
N ASN A 148 -6.53 22.29 -23.62
CA ASN A 148 -5.13 22.72 -23.70
C ASN A 148 -4.12 21.55 -23.73
N GLY A 149 -4.59 20.31 -23.95
CA GLY A 149 -3.75 19.11 -23.86
C GLY A 149 -3.33 18.76 -22.44
N GLU A 150 -3.95 19.36 -21.43
CA GLU A 150 -3.66 19.07 -20.03
C GLU A 150 -4.37 17.79 -19.58
N MET A 151 -3.58 16.86 -19.07
CA MET A 151 -4.03 15.63 -18.44
C MET A 151 -3.70 15.67 -16.94
N PRO A 152 -4.66 15.39 -16.07
CA PRO A 152 -4.34 15.26 -14.66
C PRO A 152 -3.35 14.12 -14.39
N ALA A 153 -2.29 14.40 -13.62
CA ALA A 153 -1.19 13.45 -13.39
C ALA A 153 -1.64 12.10 -12.79
N ARG A 154 -2.76 12.04 -12.09
CA ARG A 154 -3.26 10.79 -11.49
C ARG A 154 -3.49 9.66 -12.51
N PHE A 155 -3.83 9.99 -13.76
CA PHE A 155 -3.97 9.01 -14.84
C PHE A 155 -2.59 8.43 -15.23
N ILE A 156 -1.57 9.29 -15.32
CA ILE A 156 -0.19 8.86 -15.56
C ILE A 156 0.36 8.07 -14.37
N ASN A 157 0.12 8.55 -13.14
CA ASN A 157 0.56 7.89 -11.92
C ASN A 157 -0.07 6.51 -11.75
N GLY A 158 -1.36 6.36 -12.10
CA GLY A 158 -2.05 5.06 -12.13
C GLY A 158 -1.41 4.08 -13.11
N GLY A 159 -1.18 4.53 -14.35
CA GLY A 159 -0.46 3.73 -15.36
C GLY A 159 0.96 3.36 -14.94
N GLN A 160 1.72 4.30 -14.36
CA GLN A 160 3.05 4.04 -13.81
C GLN A 160 3.03 3.05 -12.65
N ALA A 161 2.01 3.11 -11.79
CA ALA A 161 1.82 2.14 -10.73
C ALA A 161 1.61 0.73 -11.30
N GLN A 162 0.78 0.60 -12.35
CA GLN A 162 0.52 -0.68 -13.00
C GLN A 162 1.77 -1.25 -13.68
N LEU A 163 2.52 -0.44 -14.45
CA LEU A 163 3.76 -0.88 -15.09
C LEU A 163 4.78 -1.37 -14.05
N ARG A 164 4.91 -0.65 -12.93
CA ARG A 164 5.80 -1.06 -11.82
C ARG A 164 5.34 -2.31 -11.12
N TYR A 165 4.04 -2.43 -10.86
CA TYR A 165 3.44 -3.63 -10.32
C TYR A 165 3.78 -4.84 -11.19
N MET A 166 3.56 -4.75 -12.51
CA MET A 166 3.89 -5.83 -13.44
C MET A 166 5.39 -6.16 -13.43
N HIS A 167 6.26 -5.15 -13.42
CA HIS A 167 7.71 -5.34 -13.33
C HIS A 167 8.11 -6.07 -12.03
N TYR A 168 7.55 -5.68 -10.88
CA TYR A 168 7.85 -6.35 -9.62
C TYR A 168 7.28 -7.77 -9.55
N CYS A 169 6.10 -8.02 -10.12
CA CYS A 169 5.55 -9.37 -10.24
C CYS A 169 6.47 -10.27 -11.07
N ASP A 170 7.03 -9.77 -12.17
CA ASP A 170 8.00 -10.51 -12.99
C ASP A 170 9.31 -10.74 -12.21
N LEU A 171 9.86 -9.69 -11.59
CA LEU A 171 11.09 -9.74 -10.80
C LEU A 171 11.03 -10.76 -9.66
N TYR A 172 9.86 -10.87 -9.01
CA TYR A 172 9.66 -11.73 -7.85
C TYR A 172 8.85 -13.00 -8.14
N ARG A 173 8.64 -13.35 -9.43
CA ARG A 173 7.80 -14.47 -9.86
C ARG A 173 8.17 -15.80 -9.17
N GLU A 174 9.47 -16.07 -9.05
CA GLU A 174 9.99 -17.31 -8.49
C GLU A 174 10.12 -17.29 -6.95
N THR A 175 9.63 -16.22 -6.30
CA THR A 175 9.72 -16.09 -4.83
C THR A 175 8.78 -17.08 -4.16
N THR A 176 9.34 -17.90 -3.27
CA THR A 176 8.55 -18.68 -2.30
C THR A 176 8.44 -17.93 -0.98
N TRP A 177 7.25 -17.85 -0.42
CA TRP A 177 6.91 -17.16 0.81
C TRP A 177 6.60 -18.18 1.91
N GLY A 178 7.25 -18.03 3.06
CA GLY A 178 6.94 -18.78 4.28
C GLY A 178 6.12 -17.93 5.25
N LEU A 179 5.14 -18.55 5.91
CA LEU A 179 4.40 -17.96 7.02
C LEU A 179 5.21 -18.11 8.32
N VAL A 180 5.75 -16.99 8.81
CA VAL A 180 6.67 -16.98 9.95
C VAL A 180 6.03 -16.34 11.17
N ARG A 181 5.93 -17.13 12.25
CA ARG A 181 5.41 -16.69 13.55
C ARG A 181 6.52 -16.16 14.44
N ALA A 182 6.34 -14.96 14.98
CA ALA A 182 7.27 -14.35 15.91
C ALA A 182 7.12 -14.93 17.33
N LYS A 183 8.23 -15.38 17.93
CA LYS A 183 8.29 -15.78 19.34
C LYS A 183 8.92 -14.66 20.19
N GLY A 184 8.28 -14.33 21.31
CA GLY A 184 8.78 -13.33 22.26
C GLY A 184 8.43 -11.89 21.89
N ILE A 185 8.80 -11.42 20.70
CA ILE A 185 8.59 -10.03 20.25
C ILE A 185 7.66 -9.94 19.04
N GLU A 186 7.34 -8.73 18.59
CA GLU A 186 6.39 -8.42 17.52
C GLU A 186 7.05 -7.76 16.31
N TYR A 187 6.43 -7.93 15.14
CA TYR A 187 6.88 -7.30 13.91
C TYR A 187 6.60 -5.78 13.91
N LEU A 188 7.58 -5.02 13.43
CA LEU A 188 7.43 -3.63 13.01
C LEU A 188 7.01 -3.56 11.55
N VAL A 189 6.20 -2.55 11.22
CA VAL A 189 5.74 -2.29 9.84
C VAL A 189 6.23 -0.91 9.40
N PRO A 190 7.16 -0.82 8.43
CA PRO A 190 7.56 0.44 7.82
C PRO A 190 6.53 0.91 6.79
N ASP A 191 6.69 2.11 6.26
CA ASP A 191 5.94 2.56 5.08
C ASP A 191 6.19 1.69 3.83
N ASN A 192 7.36 1.06 3.73
CA ASN A 192 7.65 -0.05 2.82
C ASN A 192 8.94 -0.78 3.22
N PHE A 193 9.03 -2.09 2.97
CA PHE A 193 10.26 -2.86 3.25
C PHE A 193 11.35 -2.71 2.20
N SER A 194 11.02 -2.25 0.98
CA SER A 194 11.82 -1.85 -0.20
C SER A 194 12.98 -2.75 -0.67
N LYS A 195 13.74 -3.34 0.25
CA LYS A 195 14.93 -4.18 0.06
C LYS A 195 14.80 -5.54 0.74
N ALA A 196 13.74 -5.77 1.52
CA ALA A 196 13.46 -7.05 2.16
C ALA A 196 12.10 -7.60 1.70
N LEU A 197 12.06 -8.91 1.41
CA LEU A 197 10.85 -9.64 1.06
C LEU A 197 10.09 -10.01 2.34
N VAL A 198 9.50 -9.01 2.99
CA VAL A 198 8.76 -9.17 4.24
C VAL A 198 7.42 -8.45 4.14
N VAL A 199 6.35 -9.16 4.49
CA VAL A 199 4.99 -8.61 4.60
C VAL A 199 4.42 -9.00 5.97
N PRO A 200 4.50 -8.11 6.97
CA PRO A 200 3.83 -8.32 8.25
C PRO A 200 2.31 -8.29 8.06
N ILE A 201 1.61 -9.29 8.60
CA ILE A 201 0.15 -9.43 8.48
C ILE A 201 -0.58 -9.26 9.81
N THR A 202 0.09 -9.60 10.92
CA THR A 202 -0.33 -9.32 12.29
C THR A 202 0.91 -9.02 13.15
N PRO A 203 0.76 -8.55 14.40
CA PRO A 203 1.91 -8.35 15.29
C PRO A 203 2.80 -9.59 15.47
N LYS A 204 2.26 -10.80 15.26
CA LYS A 204 2.97 -12.07 15.46
C LYS A 204 3.16 -12.90 14.19
N LEU A 205 2.70 -12.45 13.02
CA LEU A 205 2.79 -13.20 11.77
C LEU A 205 3.27 -12.31 10.62
N ALA A 206 4.15 -12.84 9.78
CA ALA A 206 4.57 -12.21 8.54
C ALA A 206 4.80 -13.27 7.45
N PHE A 207 4.63 -12.87 6.20
CA PHE A 207 5.20 -13.59 5.06
C PHE A 207 6.64 -13.15 4.85
N ILE A 208 7.55 -14.13 4.73
CA ILE A 208 8.97 -13.87 4.48
C ILE A 208 9.40 -14.67 3.25
N GLY A 209 9.92 -13.96 2.24
CA GLY A 209 10.42 -14.54 1.00
C GLY A 209 11.71 -15.33 1.23
N GLY A 210 11.81 -16.48 0.55
CA GLY A 210 12.94 -17.41 0.67
C GLY A 210 12.93 -18.27 1.95
N CYS A 211 11.88 -18.18 2.77
CA CYS A 211 11.76 -18.96 4.01
C CYS A 211 10.69 -20.06 3.90
N ARG A 212 10.81 -21.09 4.74
CA ARG A 212 9.73 -22.07 4.99
C ARG A 212 8.84 -21.56 6.12
N ASP A 213 7.60 -22.07 6.17
CA ASP A 213 6.72 -21.86 7.30
C ASP A 213 7.40 -22.26 8.62
N GLY A 214 7.19 -21.48 9.67
CA GLY A 214 7.82 -21.79 10.95
C GLY A 214 7.67 -20.73 12.03
N VAL A 215 8.46 -20.91 13.08
CA VAL A 215 8.53 -20.00 14.23
C VAL A 215 9.92 -19.40 14.28
N ALA A 216 10.02 -18.08 14.21
CA ALA A 216 11.28 -17.36 14.33
C ALA A 216 11.56 -16.99 15.78
N ALA A 217 12.82 -17.17 16.19
CA ALA A 217 13.28 -16.77 17.51
C ALA A 217 13.36 -15.24 17.63
N ARG A 218 13.41 -14.75 18.87
CA ARG A 218 13.51 -13.30 19.17
C ARG A 218 14.63 -12.61 18.36
N GLY A 219 15.80 -13.25 18.27
CA GLY A 219 16.95 -12.68 17.54
C GLY A 219 16.70 -12.48 16.04
N ASP A 220 15.95 -13.37 15.40
CA ASP A 220 15.63 -13.25 13.97
C ASP A 220 14.59 -12.15 13.74
N ILE A 221 13.59 -12.05 14.62
CA ILE A 221 12.59 -10.97 14.55
C ILE A 221 13.24 -9.61 14.80
N LEU A 222 14.25 -9.51 15.68
CA LEU A 222 15.01 -8.27 15.86
C LEU A 222 15.70 -7.86 14.55
N LYS A 223 16.32 -8.78 13.82
CA LYS A 223 16.92 -8.47 12.50
C LYS A 223 15.88 -7.95 11.50
N VAL A 224 14.71 -8.58 11.45
CA VAL A 224 13.59 -8.11 10.59
C VAL A 224 13.13 -6.71 11.00
N ASN A 225 13.03 -6.45 12.30
CA ASN A 225 12.65 -5.13 12.82
C ASN A 225 13.72 -4.06 12.55
N GLU A 226 15.00 -4.40 12.58
CA GLU A 226 16.08 -3.50 12.15
C GLU A 226 16.02 -3.21 10.65
N MET A 227 15.70 -4.21 9.81
CA MET A 227 15.45 -3.99 8.39
C MET A 227 14.24 -3.07 8.16
N ALA A 228 13.17 -3.23 8.95
CA ALA A 228 12.02 -2.33 8.90
C ALA A 228 12.44 -0.89 9.21
N LYS A 229 13.19 -0.68 10.30
CA LYS A 229 13.69 0.64 10.69
C LYS A 229 14.57 1.27 9.61
N ALA A 230 15.48 0.49 9.04
CA ALA A 230 16.39 0.94 7.98
C ALA A 230 15.69 1.26 6.65
N SER A 231 14.54 0.64 6.39
CA SER A 231 13.77 0.83 5.15
C SER A 231 12.72 1.94 5.25
N ALA A 232 12.36 2.33 6.47
CA ALA A 232 11.33 3.32 6.71
C ALA A 232 11.78 4.72 6.29
N THR A 233 10.94 5.41 5.52
CA THR A 233 11.21 6.80 5.09
C THR A 233 10.18 7.80 5.60
N SER A 234 8.94 7.36 5.81
CA SER A 234 7.85 8.24 6.23
C SER A 234 7.35 7.90 7.63
N TYR A 235 7.15 6.61 7.91
CA TYR A 235 6.65 6.16 9.19
C TYR A 235 7.06 4.72 9.49
N LEU A 236 6.98 4.38 10.77
CA LEU A 236 6.96 3.01 11.30
C LEU A 236 5.76 2.88 12.22
N PHE A 237 5.03 1.78 12.13
CA PHE A 237 3.97 1.48 13.08
C PHE A 237 4.05 0.04 13.59
N CYS A 238 3.40 -0.19 14.72
CA CYS A 238 3.21 -1.50 15.30
C CYS A 238 2.04 -1.48 16.29
N ARG A 239 1.77 -2.61 16.93
CA ARG A 239 0.80 -2.66 18.01
C ARG A 239 1.27 -1.87 19.23
N LYS A 240 2.47 -2.18 19.71
CA LYS A 240 3.19 -1.46 20.78
C LYS A 240 4.69 -1.59 20.59
N PHE A 241 5.44 -0.49 20.73
CA PHE A 241 6.89 -0.48 20.50
C PHE A 241 7.65 -1.25 21.59
N ASP A 242 7.18 -1.26 22.83
CA ASP A 242 7.77 -2.03 23.95
C ASP A 242 7.80 -3.55 23.68
N ARG A 243 6.93 -4.05 22.79
CA ARG A 243 6.86 -5.46 22.39
C ARG A 243 7.75 -5.81 21.19
N THR A 244 8.49 -4.86 20.65
CA THR A 244 9.29 -5.02 19.42
C THR A 244 10.80 -5.11 19.66
N ALA A 245 11.22 -4.96 20.93
CA ALA A 245 12.60 -4.94 21.38
C ALA A 245 12.94 -6.10 22.32
#